data_AF-A0A328ACW7-F1
#
_entry.id   AF-A0A328ACW7-F1
#
_cell.length_a   1.000
_cell.length_b   1.000
_cell.length_c   1.000
_cell.angle_alpha   90.00
_cell.angle_beta   90.00
_cell.angle_gamma   90.00
#
_symmetry.space_group_name_H-M   'P 1'
#
loop_
_entity.id
_entity.type
_entity.pdbx_description
1 polymer ?
#
loop_
_entity_poly.entity_id
_entity_poly.type
_entity_poly.pdbx_seq_one_letter_code
_entity_poly.pdbx_strand_id
1 'polypeptide(L)'
;MRAPDLRRVRQALAATWMAVTSLALAACSQPAAALPFYGYEVKASYPHDSRAYTQGLLYLNGDLYESTGQVGRSSIRRVRLKDGAVLQMQPLPPGVFGEGLVNWGDELISFTWRDQVGYRWDLKTLKQRSTFTYPGEGWGLTQNGKELIMSDGTPFLRVLEPKTFKELRRIPVTANGKPVFNLNEIEWVKGEVWANVWQTPLIVRINPADGKVTGVIDLSGLPEAKAQDHDSVLNGIAYDAKGDRLFVTGKNWPRLYEIKLTGPVAR
;
A
#
# COMPACT_ATOMS: atom_id res chain seq x y z
N MET A 1 62.49 -16.05 73.25
CA MET A 1 61.88 -17.08 72.39
C MET A 1 60.92 -16.38 71.43
N ARG A 2 61.13 -16.51 70.11
CA ARG A 2 60.47 -15.73 69.04
C ARG A 2 59.45 -16.60 68.28
N ALA A 3 58.36 -15.91 67.89
CA ALA A 3 57.27 -16.23 66.94
C ALA A 3 56.27 -17.33 67.32
N PRO A 4 54.95 -17.12 67.06
CA PRO A 4 54.36 -17.29 65.71
C PRO A 4 53.48 -16.08 65.27
N ASP A 5 53.61 -15.58 64.05
CA ASP A 5 52.98 -16.00 62.76
C ASP A 5 51.53 -15.52 62.58
N LEU A 6 51.39 -14.43 61.81
CA LEU A 6 50.20 -13.61 61.54
C LEU A 6 49.26 -14.21 60.46
N ARG A 7 49.21 -15.53 60.29
CA ARG A 7 48.41 -16.18 59.22
C ARG A 7 46.96 -16.54 59.57
N ARG A 8 46.44 -16.14 60.73
CA ARG A 8 45.05 -16.51 61.12
C ARG A 8 44.31 -15.36 61.79
N VAL A 9 43.96 -14.35 60.99
CA VAL A 9 42.90 -13.40 61.36
C VAL A 9 41.89 -13.32 60.21
N ARG A 10 40.82 -14.12 60.38
CA ARG A 10 39.44 -13.83 59.97
C ARG A 10 39.19 -13.69 58.45
N GLN A 11 39.13 -14.84 57.80
CA GLN A 11 38.20 -15.08 56.69
C GLN A 11 36.76 -14.95 57.23
N ALA A 12 36.21 -13.76 57.17
CA ALA A 12 34.79 -13.47 57.32
C ALA A 12 34.51 -12.21 56.49
N LEU A 13 33.42 -12.21 55.71
CA LEU A 13 32.96 -11.18 54.77
C LEU A 13 33.39 -11.35 53.30
N ALA A 14 32.97 -12.44 52.66
CA ALA A 14 32.83 -12.47 51.19
C ALA A 14 31.94 -13.65 50.73
N ALA A 15 30.80 -13.90 51.38
CA ALA A 15 29.92 -15.01 50.97
C ALA A 15 28.46 -14.80 51.37
N THR A 16 27.89 -13.67 51.00
CA THR A 16 26.42 -13.45 50.95
C THR A 16 26.21 -12.19 50.12
N TRP A 17 25.19 -12.18 49.25
CA TRP A 17 24.94 -11.20 48.17
C TRP A 17 25.51 -11.55 46.78
N MET A 18 25.43 -12.81 46.36
CA MET A 18 25.44 -13.16 44.93
C MET A 18 24.52 -14.38 44.70
N ALA A 19 23.25 -14.29 45.12
CA ALA A 19 22.34 -15.43 44.99
C ALA A 19 20.85 -15.07 44.95
N VAL A 20 20.45 -13.89 44.48
CA VAL A 20 19.05 -13.62 44.07
C VAL A 20 19.11 -12.57 42.96
N THR A 21 18.27 -12.73 41.94
CA THR A 21 18.13 -11.91 40.71
C THR A 21 19.12 -12.17 39.55
N SER A 22 19.30 -13.43 39.17
CA SER A 22 19.65 -13.79 37.77
C SER A 22 18.50 -14.51 37.03
N LEU A 23 17.33 -14.65 37.66
CA LEU A 23 16.12 -15.19 37.03
C LEU A 23 15.14 -14.07 36.69
N ALA A 24 15.36 -13.39 35.58
CA ALA A 24 14.31 -12.76 34.77
C ALA A 24 14.98 -12.17 33.52
N LEU A 25 14.35 -12.32 32.36
CA LEU A 25 14.80 -11.93 31.02
C LEU A 25 15.50 -13.02 30.19
N ALA A 26 15.15 -14.29 30.41
CA ALA A 26 14.89 -15.15 29.25
C ALA A 26 13.46 -14.86 28.79
N ALA A 27 13.23 -13.65 28.26
CA ALA A 27 12.06 -13.45 27.42
C ALA A 27 12.30 -14.34 26.20
N CYS A 28 11.63 -15.49 26.16
CA CYS A 28 11.59 -16.32 24.97
C CYS A 28 11.09 -15.44 23.83
N SER A 29 12.02 -14.97 23.00
CA SER A 29 11.70 -14.40 21.70
C SER A 29 11.02 -15.51 20.92
N GLN A 30 9.70 -15.57 20.98
CA GLN A 30 8.96 -16.44 20.08
C GLN A 30 9.33 -16.01 18.66
N PRO A 31 9.77 -16.94 17.79
CA PRO A 31 10.01 -16.61 16.41
C PRO A 31 8.72 -16.01 15.85
N ALA A 32 8.81 -14.81 15.27
CA ALA A 32 7.68 -14.19 14.62
C ALA A 32 7.10 -15.18 13.61
N ALA A 33 5.78 -15.40 13.66
CA ALA A 33 5.11 -16.29 12.73
C ALA A 33 5.44 -15.87 11.29
N ALA A 34 5.74 -16.85 10.43
CA ALA A 34 6.10 -16.58 9.05
C ALA A 34 4.99 -15.80 8.34
N LEU A 35 5.37 -14.78 7.58
CA LEU A 35 4.43 -13.94 6.86
C LEU A 35 3.67 -14.79 5.81
N PRO A 36 2.33 -14.87 5.87
CA PRO A 36 1.59 -15.74 4.98
C PRO A 36 1.59 -15.21 3.55
N PHE A 37 1.79 -16.12 2.59
CA PHE A 37 1.63 -15.83 1.17
C PHE A 37 0.28 -16.32 0.67
N TYR A 38 -0.31 -15.58 -0.26
CA TYR A 38 -1.58 -15.90 -0.91
C TYR A 38 -1.36 -16.04 -2.41
N GLY A 39 -1.92 -17.10 -2.97
CA GLY A 39 -2.13 -17.20 -4.41
C GLY A 39 -3.46 -16.56 -4.80
N TYR A 40 -3.91 -16.85 -6.02
CA TYR A 40 -5.19 -16.37 -6.51
C TYR A 40 -5.81 -17.32 -7.54
N GLU A 41 -7.12 -17.17 -7.73
CA GLU A 41 -7.90 -17.71 -8.84
C GLU A 41 -8.44 -16.52 -9.65
N VAL A 42 -8.29 -16.55 -10.98
CA VAL A 42 -8.94 -15.57 -11.86
C VAL A 42 -10.41 -15.95 -12.02
N LYS A 43 -11.31 -15.10 -11.54
CA LYS A 43 -12.77 -15.30 -11.65
C LYS A 43 -13.30 -14.75 -12.97
N ALA A 44 -12.76 -13.63 -13.42
CA ALA A 44 -13.06 -13.03 -14.70
C ALA A 44 -11.87 -12.20 -15.21
N SER A 45 -11.88 -11.92 -16.52
CA SER A 45 -10.96 -10.97 -17.13
C SER A 45 -11.74 -10.04 -18.04
N TYR A 46 -11.42 -8.75 -18.00
CA TYR A 46 -12.09 -7.69 -18.74
C TYR A 46 -11.08 -6.96 -19.63
N PRO A 47 -11.50 -6.39 -20.77
CA PRO A 47 -10.63 -5.55 -21.57
C PRO A 47 -10.15 -4.32 -20.78
N HIS A 48 -8.90 -3.95 -20.97
CA HIS A 48 -8.29 -2.73 -20.43
C HIS A 48 -7.54 -1.98 -21.55
N ASP A 49 -7.52 -0.65 -21.50
CA ASP A 49 -6.86 0.17 -22.52
C ASP A 49 -5.34 0.00 -22.39
N SER A 50 -4.69 -0.62 -23.38
CA SER A 50 -3.25 -0.85 -23.37
C SER A 50 -2.41 0.43 -23.54
N ARG A 51 -3.05 1.60 -23.60
CA ARG A 51 -2.41 2.93 -23.56
C ARG A 51 -2.58 3.63 -22.20
N ALA A 52 -3.30 3.01 -21.27
CA ALA A 52 -3.51 3.54 -19.93
C ALA A 52 -2.32 3.20 -19.03
N TYR A 53 -1.51 4.22 -18.72
CA TYR A 53 -0.46 4.09 -17.72
C TYR A 53 -1.07 4.20 -16.32
N THR A 54 -1.74 3.14 -15.85
CA THR A 54 -2.56 3.12 -14.62
C THR A 54 -1.75 3.53 -13.38
N GLN A 55 -2.23 4.53 -12.64
CA GLN A 55 -1.60 5.02 -11.41
C GLN A 55 -2.56 5.14 -10.22
N GLY A 56 -3.86 5.10 -10.45
CA GLY A 56 -4.86 4.92 -9.41
C GLY A 56 -6.10 4.26 -9.99
N LEU A 57 -6.68 3.28 -9.27
CA LEU A 57 -7.85 2.55 -9.73
C LEU A 57 -8.88 2.47 -8.61
N LEU A 58 -10.15 2.70 -8.95
CA LEU A 58 -11.25 2.66 -7.99
C LEU A 58 -12.45 1.98 -8.63
N TYR A 59 -13.10 1.07 -7.90
CA TYR A 59 -14.42 0.57 -8.28
C TYR A 59 -15.50 1.35 -7.53
N LEU A 60 -16.47 1.90 -8.26
CA LEU A 60 -17.57 2.63 -7.63
C LEU A 60 -18.86 2.50 -8.46
N ASN A 61 -19.90 1.94 -7.83
CA ASN A 61 -21.25 1.84 -8.39
C ASN A 61 -21.34 1.15 -9.77
N GLY A 62 -20.50 0.14 -10.03
CA GLY A 62 -20.53 -0.64 -11.27
C GLY A 62 -19.53 -0.21 -12.34
N ASP A 63 -18.99 1.00 -12.20
CA ASP A 63 -17.95 1.53 -13.08
C ASP A 63 -16.59 1.54 -12.37
N LEU A 64 -15.53 1.62 -13.17
CA LEU A 64 -14.19 1.91 -12.72
C LEU A 64 -13.92 3.41 -12.88
N TYR A 65 -13.17 3.96 -11.95
CA TYR A 65 -12.56 5.27 -12.06
C TYR A 65 -11.05 5.08 -12.05
N GLU A 66 -10.36 5.72 -12.99
CA GLU A 66 -8.94 5.49 -13.21
C GLU A 66 -8.21 6.82 -13.36
N SER A 67 -7.06 6.93 -12.70
CA SER A 67 -6.08 7.96 -12.97
C SER A 67 -4.91 7.35 -13.72
N THR A 68 -4.50 8.03 -14.80
CA THR A 68 -3.36 7.60 -15.61
C THR A 68 -2.24 8.62 -15.59
N GLY A 69 -1.02 8.10 -15.62
CA GLY A 69 0.21 8.86 -15.72
C GLY A 69 0.65 9.15 -17.16
N GLN A 70 1.93 9.54 -17.29
CA GLN A 70 2.63 10.07 -18.46
C GLN A 70 2.34 11.56 -18.71
N VAL A 71 3.41 12.36 -18.75
CA VAL A 71 3.35 13.80 -19.05
C VAL A 71 2.70 14.01 -20.43
N GLY A 72 1.74 14.93 -20.49
CA GLY A 72 0.95 15.22 -21.69
C GLY A 72 -0.13 14.20 -22.04
N ARG A 73 -0.25 13.09 -21.28
CA ARG A 73 -1.26 12.03 -21.49
C ARG A 73 -2.02 11.64 -20.21
N SER A 74 -1.69 12.26 -19.09
CA SER A 74 -2.33 11.99 -17.81
C SER A 74 -3.81 12.41 -17.85
N SER A 75 -4.68 11.60 -17.25
CA SER A 75 -6.13 11.82 -17.29
C SER A 75 -6.83 11.16 -16.11
N ILE A 76 -7.99 11.71 -15.75
CA ILE A 76 -8.99 11.03 -14.91
C ILE A 76 -10.09 10.48 -15.83
N ARG A 77 -10.46 9.22 -15.63
CA ARG A 77 -11.37 8.47 -16.50
C ARG A 77 -12.46 7.81 -15.69
N ARG A 78 -13.64 7.68 -16.29
CA ARG A 78 -14.67 6.74 -15.87
C ARG A 78 -14.82 5.69 -16.95
N VAL A 79 -14.69 4.43 -16.58
CA VAL A 79 -14.56 3.29 -17.48
C VAL A 79 -15.62 2.25 -17.12
N ARG A 80 -16.31 1.71 -18.13
CA ARG A 80 -17.26 0.63 -17.91
C ARG A 80 -16.51 -0.68 -17.72
N LEU A 81 -16.75 -1.36 -16.59
CA LEU A 81 -16.06 -2.61 -16.26
C LEU A 81 -16.20 -3.69 -17.35
N LYS A 82 -17.41 -3.85 -17.91
CA LYS A 82 -17.75 -4.98 -18.79
C LYS A 82 -16.88 -5.06 -20.05
N ASP A 83 -16.61 -3.93 -20.68
CA ASP A 83 -16.00 -3.84 -22.02
C ASP A 83 -14.76 -2.92 -22.06
N GLY A 84 -14.39 -2.29 -20.94
CA GLY A 84 -13.27 -1.35 -20.87
C GLY A 84 -13.54 -0.01 -21.58
N ALA A 85 -14.79 0.27 -21.97
CA ALA A 85 -15.12 1.49 -22.67
C ALA A 85 -14.95 2.72 -21.75
N VAL A 86 -14.15 3.69 -22.20
CA VAL A 86 -14.02 4.99 -21.53
C VAL A 86 -15.33 5.77 -21.76
N LEU A 87 -16.12 5.93 -20.70
CA LEU A 87 -17.40 6.63 -20.72
C LEU A 87 -17.22 8.14 -20.60
N GLN A 88 -16.19 8.54 -19.87
CA GLN A 88 -15.84 9.94 -19.64
C GLN A 88 -14.36 10.07 -19.35
N MET A 89 -13.77 11.18 -19.77
CA MET A 89 -12.35 11.46 -19.56
C MET A 89 -12.13 12.95 -19.39
N GLN A 90 -11.28 13.31 -18.43
CA GLN A 90 -10.77 14.66 -18.23
C GLN A 90 -9.24 14.62 -18.25
N PRO A 91 -8.57 15.28 -19.21
CA PRO A 91 -7.11 15.37 -19.21
C PRO A 91 -6.63 16.24 -18.04
N LEU A 92 -5.48 15.86 -17.47
CA LEU A 92 -4.72 16.72 -16.56
C LEU A 92 -3.95 17.78 -17.36
N PRO A 93 -3.48 18.87 -16.73
CA PRO A 93 -2.62 19.86 -17.39
C PRO A 93 -1.39 19.20 -18.06
N PRO A 94 -0.94 19.66 -19.24
CA PRO A 94 0.05 18.94 -20.04
C PRO A 94 1.41 18.66 -19.38
N GLY A 95 1.81 19.48 -18.41
CA GLY A 95 3.09 19.31 -17.68
C GLY A 95 3.03 18.36 -16.49
N VAL A 96 1.85 17.85 -16.16
CA VAL A 96 1.60 17.11 -14.92
C VAL A 96 1.59 15.61 -15.18
N PHE A 97 2.15 14.86 -14.23
CA PHE A 97 2.08 13.42 -14.19
C PHE A 97 1.04 13.00 -13.13
N GLY A 98 -0.08 12.40 -13.57
CA GLY A 98 -1.15 11.93 -12.69
C GLY A 98 -0.80 10.65 -11.93
N GLU A 99 -1.22 10.58 -10.67
CA GLU A 99 -0.95 9.45 -9.76
C GLU A 99 -2.24 8.92 -9.12
N GLY A 100 -2.24 8.54 -7.85
CA GLY A 100 -3.36 7.88 -7.15
C GLY A 100 -4.67 8.67 -7.17
N LEU A 101 -5.78 7.94 -7.04
CA LEU A 101 -7.16 8.43 -7.15
C LEU A 101 -8.04 7.75 -6.11
N VAL A 102 -8.91 8.51 -5.45
CA VAL A 102 -9.96 7.95 -4.58
C VAL A 102 -11.22 8.81 -4.64
N ASN A 103 -12.38 8.26 -4.26
CA ASN A 103 -13.57 9.05 -4.02
C ASN A 103 -13.61 9.62 -2.59
N TRP A 104 -14.27 10.77 -2.44
CA TRP A 104 -14.65 11.32 -1.14
C TRP A 104 -15.99 12.06 -1.27
N GLY A 105 -17.07 11.44 -0.80
CA GLY A 105 -18.42 11.97 -0.99
C GLY A 105 -18.82 12.01 -2.47
N ASP A 106 -19.17 13.19 -2.99
CA ASP A 106 -19.53 13.45 -4.39
C ASP A 106 -18.35 13.90 -5.26
N GLU A 107 -17.12 13.71 -4.77
CA GLU A 107 -15.89 14.11 -5.44
C GLU A 107 -14.95 12.92 -5.66
N LEU A 108 -14.07 13.08 -6.65
CA LEU A 108 -12.81 12.34 -6.74
C LEU A 108 -11.68 13.25 -6.30
N ILE A 109 -10.67 12.66 -5.67
CA ILE A 109 -9.43 13.30 -5.29
C ILE A 109 -8.31 12.55 -5.99
N SER A 110 -7.44 13.28 -6.69
CA SER A 110 -6.26 12.68 -7.31
C SER A 110 -4.98 13.45 -6.97
N PHE A 111 -3.87 12.75 -6.96
CA PHE A 111 -2.53 13.31 -6.77
C PHE A 111 -1.73 13.36 -8.06
N THR A 112 -0.58 14.01 -7.97
CA THR A 112 0.46 14.08 -8.98
C THR A 112 1.77 13.54 -8.42
N TRP A 113 2.69 13.18 -9.30
CA TRP A 113 3.94 12.56 -8.86
C TRP A 113 4.83 13.49 -8.06
N ARG A 114 5.36 14.56 -8.68
CA ARG A 114 6.36 15.46 -8.08
C ARG A 114 5.90 16.90 -7.95
N ASP A 115 4.75 17.22 -8.54
CA ASP A 115 4.29 18.61 -8.66
C ASP A 115 3.75 19.16 -7.34
N GLN A 116 3.57 18.32 -6.31
CA GLN A 116 3.08 18.72 -4.98
C GLN A 116 1.70 19.40 -5.03
N VAL A 117 0.92 19.05 -6.05
CA VAL A 117 -0.42 19.54 -6.32
C VAL A 117 -1.35 18.36 -6.50
N GLY A 118 -2.52 18.41 -5.88
CA GLY A 118 -3.60 17.47 -6.12
C GLY A 118 -4.87 18.19 -6.58
N TYR A 119 -5.81 17.41 -7.08
CA TYR A 119 -7.02 17.90 -7.74
C TYR A 119 -8.26 17.31 -7.09
N ARG A 120 -9.32 18.13 -6.98
CA ARG A 120 -10.68 17.67 -6.72
C ARG A 120 -11.47 17.71 -8.01
N TRP A 121 -12.21 16.64 -8.28
CA TRP A 121 -13.06 16.50 -9.46
C TRP A 121 -14.48 16.21 -9.02
N ASP A 122 -15.45 16.78 -9.71
CA ASP A 122 -16.84 16.38 -9.57
C ASP A 122 -17.01 14.92 -10.01
N LEU A 123 -17.56 14.05 -9.15
CA LEU A 123 -17.63 12.61 -9.43
C LEU A 123 -18.51 12.27 -10.66
N LYS A 124 -19.53 13.07 -10.93
CA LYS A 124 -20.50 12.83 -12.01
C LYS A 124 -20.02 13.35 -13.36
N THR A 125 -19.31 14.46 -13.36
CA THR A 125 -18.93 15.20 -14.57
C THR A 125 -17.42 15.21 -14.83
N LEU A 126 -16.61 14.70 -13.91
CA LEU A 126 -15.14 14.76 -13.91
C LEU A 126 -14.57 16.18 -14.08
N LYS A 127 -15.40 17.23 -13.97
CA LYS A 127 -14.92 18.62 -14.04
C LYS A 127 -14.08 18.92 -12.81
N GLN A 128 -12.91 19.51 -13.03
CA GLN A 128 -12.08 19.99 -11.94
C GLN A 128 -12.84 21.04 -11.12
N ARG A 129 -12.93 20.82 -9.81
CA ARG A 129 -13.56 21.75 -8.85
C ARG A 129 -12.53 22.68 -8.22
N SER A 130 -11.41 22.12 -7.77
CA SER A 130 -10.34 22.88 -7.11
C SER A 130 -9.03 22.10 -7.08
N THR A 131 -7.98 22.76 -6.60
CA THR A 131 -6.66 22.17 -6.36
C THR A 131 -6.27 22.33 -4.89
N PHE A 132 -5.32 21.52 -4.45
CA PHE A 132 -4.69 21.64 -3.13
C PHE A 132 -3.21 21.27 -3.25
N THR A 133 -2.43 21.57 -2.21
CA THR A 133 -1.00 21.25 -2.17
C THR A 133 -0.70 20.24 -1.07
N TYR A 134 0.38 19.49 -1.25
CA TYR A 134 0.93 18.58 -0.26
C TYR A 134 2.44 18.49 -0.43
N PRO A 135 3.22 18.30 0.65
CA PRO A 135 4.67 18.18 0.53
C PRO A 135 5.09 16.79 0.07
N GLY A 136 6.18 16.68 -0.69
CA GLY A 136 6.77 15.41 -1.14
C GLY A 136 6.12 14.81 -2.39
N GLU A 137 6.51 13.59 -2.75
CA GLU A 137 5.88 12.88 -3.88
C GLU A 137 4.49 12.34 -3.49
N GLY A 138 3.66 12.04 -4.49
CA GLY A 138 2.41 11.28 -4.31
C GLY A 138 2.29 10.12 -5.28
N TRP A 139 1.98 8.94 -4.75
CA TRP A 139 1.88 7.70 -5.52
C TRP A 139 0.45 7.16 -5.38
N GLY A 140 0.16 6.20 -4.50
CA GLY A 140 -1.18 5.68 -4.27
C GLY A 140 -2.03 6.53 -3.32
N LEU A 141 -3.36 6.42 -3.44
CA LEU A 141 -4.33 7.09 -2.59
C LEU A 141 -5.57 6.21 -2.37
N THR A 142 -5.96 6.01 -1.12
CA THR A 142 -7.23 5.36 -0.73
C THR A 142 -7.84 6.04 0.50
N GLN A 143 -8.93 5.51 1.05
CA GLN A 143 -9.63 6.08 2.20
C GLN A 143 -10.35 5.02 3.04
N ASN A 144 -10.46 5.26 4.34
CA ASN A 144 -11.07 4.33 5.31
C ASN A 144 -12.46 4.75 5.81
N GLY A 145 -13.09 5.73 5.16
CA GLY A 145 -14.35 6.38 5.53
C GLY A 145 -14.21 7.56 6.49
N LYS A 146 -13.01 7.78 7.05
CA LYS A 146 -12.74 8.87 8.02
C LYS A 146 -11.59 9.77 7.57
N GLU A 147 -10.57 9.18 6.98
CA GLU A 147 -9.31 9.82 6.61
C GLU A 147 -8.87 9.33 5.24
N LEU A 148 -8.02 10.12 4.56
CA LEU A 148 -7.31 9.69 3.36
C LEU A 148 -6.01 9.01 3.76
N ILE A 149 -5.58 8.02 2.99
CA ILE A 149 -4.32 7.30 3.17
C ILE A 149 -3.55 7.38 1.85
N MET A 150 -2.28 7.73 1.93
CA MET A 150 -1.42 8.02 0.79
C MET A 150 -0.11 7.24 0.90
N SER A 151 0.39 6.72 -0.22
CA SER A 151 1.77 6.27 -0.36
C SER A 151 2.57 7.26 -1.22
N ASP A 152 3.89 7.20 -1.11
CA ASP A 152 4.83 8.08 -1.81
C ASP A 152 6.13 7.34 -2.21
N GLY A 153 6.07 6.00 -2.36
CA GLY A 153 7.22 5.15 -2.64
C GLY A 153 8.16 4.92 -1.44
N THR A 154 8.02 5.67 -0.35
CA THR A 154 8.77 5.44 0.89
C THR A 154 8.13 4.30 1.70
N PRO A 155 8.74 3.83 2.82
CA PRO A 155 8.13 2.80 3.66
C PRO A 155 7.12 3.37 4.65
N PHE A 156 6.46 4.48 4.31
CA PHE A 156 5.44 5.11 5.14
C PHE A 156 4.13 5.23 4.37
N LEU A 157 3.02 4.97 5.05
CA LEU A 157 1.72 5.48 4.64
C LEU A 157 1.44 6.78 5.39
N ARG A 158 1.06 7.82 4.66
CA ARG A 158 0.69 9.13 5.22
C ARG A 158 -0.82 9.16 5.38
N VAL A 159 -1.30 9.55 6.56
CA VAL A 159 -2.72 9.72 6.80
C VAL A 159 -3.05 11.20 6.80
N LEU A 160 -4.01 11.60 5.97
CA LEU A 160 -4.32 13.00 5.71
C LEU A 160 -5.76 13.32 6.13
N GLU A 161 -5.95 14.53 6.63
CA GLU A 161 -7.28 15.07 6.87
C GLU A 161 -7.94 15.40 5.52
N PRO A 162 -9.18 14.92 5.25
CA PRO A 162 -9.75 14.90 3.91
C PRO A 162 -10.17 16.26 3.37
N LYS A 163 -10.28 17.32 4.18
CA LYS A 163 -10.68 18.67 3.73
C LYS A 163 -9.48 19.56 3.41
N THR A 164 -8.49 19.53 4.30
CA THR A 164 -7.31 20.39 4.34
C THR A 164 -6.06 19.72 3.77
N PHE A 165 -6.08 18.39 3.62
CA PHE A 165 -4.94 17.56 3.19
C PHE A 165 -3.72 17.65 4.11
N LYS A 166 -3.91 18.20 5.32
CA LYS A 166 -2.88 18.22 6.34
C LYS A 166 -2.58 16.79 6.77
N GLU A 167 -1.29 16.46 6.80
CA GLU A 167 -0.83 15.19 7.35
C GLU A 167 -1.13 15.11 8.85
N LEU A 168 -1.85 14.08 9.24
CA LEU A 168 -2.22 13.78 10.62
C LEU A 168 -1.16 12.90 11.30
N ARG A 169 -0.66 11.90 10.59
CA ARG A 169 0.37 10.97 11.06
C ARG A 169 0.98 10.18 9.89
N ARG A 170 2.07 9.45 10.19
CA ARG A 170 2.65 8.42 9.33
C ARG A 170 2.58 7.05 9.98
N ILE A 171 2.38 6.03 9.17
CA ILE A 171 2.38 4.62 9.55
C ILE A 171 3.62 3.98 8.92
N PRO A 172 4.64 3.57 9.70
CA PRO A 172 5.79 2.86 9.16
C PRO A 172 5.40 1.45 8.73
N VAL A 173 5.59 1.11 7.47
CA VAL A 173 5.22 -0.19 6.93
C VAL A 173 6.37 -1.17 7.05
N THR A 174 6.13 -2.31 7.70
CA THR A 174 7.16 -3.33 7.90
C THR A 174 6.66 -4.75 7.62
N ALA A 175 7.50 -5.55 6.97
CA ALA A 175 7.33 -6.98 6.82
C ALA A 175 8.42 -7.70 7.62
N ASN A 176 8.04 -8.52 8.61
CA ASN A 176 8.96 -9.18 9.54
C ASN A 176 9.98 -8.20 10.16
N GLY A 177 9.51 -7.01 10.56
CA GLY A 177 10.32 -5.96 11.18
C GLY A 177 11.21 -5.17 10.22
N LYS A 178 11.22 -5.49 8.92
CA LYS A 178 11.99 -4.73 7.91
C LYS A 178 11.09 -3.75 7.17
N PRO A 179 11.54 -2.50 6.92
CA PRO A 179 10.77 -1.54 6.13
C PRO A 179 10.44 -2.06 4.72
N VAL A 180 9.23 -1.78 4.25
CA VAL A 180 8.80 -2.13 2.88
C VAL A 180 8.75 -0.86 2.04
N PHE A 181 9.69 -0.73 1.10
CA PHE A 181 9.77 0.41 0.18
C PHE A 181 8.91 0.20 -1.07
N ASN A 182 8.81 1.24 -1.89
CA ASN A 182 8.16 1.22 -3.20
C ASN A 182 6.66 0.91 -3.13
N LEU A 183 6.01 1.30 -2.02
CA LEU A 183 4.55 1.26 -1.91
C LEU A 183 3.96 2.20 -2.94
N ASN A 184 3.22 1.63 -3.89
CA ASN A 184 2.68 2.36 -5.03
C ASN A 184 1.17 2.47 -4.91
N GLU A 185 0.38 2.04 -5.89
CA GLU A 185 -1.06 2.09 -5.81
C GLU A 185 -1.58 1.31 -4.59
N ILE A 186 -2.59 1.87 -3.90
CA ILE A 186 -3.13 1.32 -2.67
C ILE A 186 -4.66 1.33 -2.69
N GLU A 187 -5.26 0.34 -2.02
CA GLU A 187 -6.71 0.21 -1.89
C GLU A 187 -7.13 -0.24 -0.48
N TRP A 188 -8.27 0.26 0.00
CA TRP A 188 -8.84 -0.13 1.28
C TRP A 188 -9.71 -1.39 1.14
N VAL A 189 -9.21 -2.52 1.64
CA VAL A 189 -9.85 -3.82 1.50
C VAL A 189 -10.11 -4.41 2.86
N LYS A 190 -11.38 -4.52 3.26
CA LYS A 190 -11.84 -5.21 4.48
C LYS A 190 -11.09 -4.78 5.77
N GLY A 191 -10.75 -3.51 5.90
CA GLY A 191 -10.07 -2.97 7.08
C GLY A 191 -8.54 -2.92 6.98
N GLU A 192 -7.98 -3.37 5.86
CA GLU A 192 -6.54 -3.32 5.56
C GLU A 192 -6.25 -2.33 4.43
N VAL A 193 -5.02 -1.83 4.37
CA VAL A 193 -4.51 -1.15 3.18
C VAL A 193 -3.75 -2.19 2.37
N TRP A 194 -4.19 -2.43 1.14
CA TRP A 194 -3.48 -3.31 0.21
C TRP A 194 -2.66 -2.43 -0.72
N ALA A 195 -1.39 -2.75 -0.91
CA ALA A 195 -0.48 -1.91 -1.68
C ALA A 195 0.28 -2.72 -2.73
N ASN A 196 0.28 -2.26 -3.97
CA ASN A 196 1.26 -2.69 -4.94
C ASN A 196 2.67 -2.34 -4.45
N VAL A 197 3.63 -3.23 -4.67
CA VAL A 197 5.06 -2.92 -4.50
C VAL A 197 5.67 -2.75 -5.89
N TRP A 198 6.03 -1.52 -6.24
CA TRP A 198 6.48 -1.16 -7.59
C TRP A 198 7.70 -1.99 -8.01
N GLN A 199 7.74 -2.34 -9.31
CA GLN A 199 8.71 -3.25 -9.92
C GLN A 199 8.64 -4.70 -9.40
N THR A 200 7.52 -5.09 -8.78
CA THR A 200 7.28 -6.49 -8.37
C THR A 200 5.86 -6.92 -8.77
N PRO A 201 5.61 -8.23 -8.89
CA PRO A 201 4.27 -8.76 -9.09
C PRO A 201 3.51 -8.98 -7.77
N LEU A 202 3.88 -8.26 -6.70
CA LEU A 202 3.37 -8.48 -5.35
C LEU A 202 2.44 -7.36 -4.90
N ILE A 203 1.45 -7.75 -4.11
CA ILE A 203 0.65 -6.85 -3.29
C ILE A 203 0.87 -7.21 -1.83
N VAL A 204 1.14 -6.22 -0.98
CA VAL A 204 1.23 -6.42 0.47
C VAL A 204 -0.07 -5.99 1.14
N ARG A 205 -0.53 -6.77 2.11
CA ARG A 205 -1.68 -6.46 2.97
C ARG A 205 -1.16 -5.83 4.25
N ILE A 206 -1.56 -4.61 4.56
CA ILE A 206 -1.00 -3.81 5.64
C ILE A 206 -2.09 -3.53 6.68
N ASN A 207 -1.80 -3.84 7.94
CA ASN A 207 -2.63 -3.40 9.05
C ASN A 207 -2.44 -1.88 9.25
N PRO A 208 -3.48 -1.04 9.07
CA PRO A 208 -3.35 0.40 9.19
C PRO A 208 -3.16 0.89 10.63
N ALA A 209 -3.40 0.04 11.64
CA ALA A 209 -3.21 0.41 13.04
C ALA A 209 -1.72 0.47 13.43
N ASP A 210 -0.90 -0.43 12.90
CA ASP A 210 0.51 -0.57 13.29
C ASP A 210 1.50 -0.70 12.12
N GLY A 211 1.02 -0.69 10.86
CA GLY A 211 1.84 -0.77 9.66
C GLY A 211 2.45 -2.13 9.38
N LYS A 212 2.12 -3.17 10.16
CA LYS A 212 2.65 -4.51 9.90
C LYS A 212 1.99 -5.10 8.68
N VAL A 213 2.81 -5.67 7.80
CA VAL A 213 2.32 -6.51 6.71
C VAL A 213 1.74 -7.79 7.33
N THR A 214 0.48 -8.08 7.02
CA THR A 214 -0.29 -9.24 7.50
C THR A 214 -0.32 -10.37 6.49
N GLY A 215 0.07 -10.10 5.23
CA GLY A 215 0.22 -11.10 4.19
C GLY A 215 0.74 -10.52 2.88
N VAL A 216 1.17 -11.40 1.99
CA VAL A 216 1.65 -11.04 0.65
C VAL A 216 0.86 -11.81 -0.39
N ILE A 217 0.34 -11.13 -1.40
CA ILE A 217 -0.36 -11.72 -2.53
C ILE A 217 0.61 -11.77 -3.70
N ASP A 218 0.82 -12.96 -4.24
CA ASP A 218 1.70 -13.19 -5.37
C ASP A 218 0.91 -13.29 -6.68
N LEU A 219 1.05 -12.28 -7.53
CA LEU A 219 0.41 -12.20 -8.84
C LEU A 219 1.35 -12.56 -10.00
N SER A 220 2.53 -13.12 -9.71
CA SER A 220 3.53 -13.49 -10.74
C SER A 220 3.02 -14.51 -11.76
N GLY A 221 1.89 -15.16 -11.48
CA GLY A 221 1.21 -16.05 -12.42
C GLY A 221 0.53 -15.36 -13.61
N LEU A 222 0.23 -14.05 -13.52
CA LEU A 222 -0.55 -13.33 -14.54
C LEU A 222 0.30 -13.16 -15.82
N PRO A 223 -0.28 -13.29 -17.02
CA PRO A 223 0.48 -13.23 -18.27
C PRO A 223 1.37 -11.99 -18.40
N GLU A 224 0.82 -10.82 -18.10
CA GLU A 224 1.53 -9.54 -18.18
C GLU A 224 2.59 -9.41 -17.09
N ALA A 225 2.33 -9.92 -15.88
CA ALA A 225 3.32 -9.96 -14.80
C ALA A 225 4.52 -10.88 -15.12
N LYS A 226 4.28 -11.98 -15.86
CA LYS A 226 5.33 -12.90 -16.34
C LYS A 226 6.20 -12.30 -17.42
N ALA A 227 5.67 -11.38 -18.23
CA ALA A 227 6.42 -10.73 -19.29
C ALA A 227 7.56 -9.88 -18.73
N GLN A 228 7.49 -9.47 -17.45
CA GLN A 228 8.51 -8.68 -16.75
C GLN A 228 8.93 -7.43 -17.52
N ASP A 229 7.99 -6.80 -18.22
CA ASP A 229 8.21 -5.51 -18.86
C ASP A 229 8.35 -4.43 -17.79
N HIS A 230 9.52 -3.81 -17.74
CA HIS A 230 9.88 -2.77 -16.77
C HIS A 230 8.98 -1.53 -16.85
N ASP A 231 8.41 -1.26 -18.02
CA ASP A 231 7.54 -0.11 -18.27
C ASP A 231 6.05 -0.46 -18.10
N SER A 232 5.69 -1.74 -18.15
CA SER A 232 4.31 -2.25 -18.11
C SER A 232 4.09 -3.18 -16.91
N VAL A 233 4.32 -2.65 -15.71
CA VAL A 233 4.26 -3.42 -14.44
C VAL A 233 2.86 -3.47 -13.82
N LEU A 234 2.65 -4.45 -12.93
CA LEU A 234 1.48 -4.53 -12.05
C LEU A 234 1.31 -3.21 -11.27
N ASN A 235 0.13 -2.58 -11.37
CA ASN A 235 -0.24 -1.38 -10.64
C ASN A 235 -1.74 -1.09 -10.82
N GLY A 236 -2.49 -0.93 -9.74
CA GLY A 236 -3.93 -0.69 -9.75
C GLY A 236 -4.70 -1.83 -9.07
N ILE A 237 -5.35 -1.50 -7.96
CA ILE A 237 -6.17 -2.39 -7.14
C ILE A 237 -7.51 -1.68 -6.92
N ALA A 238 -8.62 -2.37 -7.18
CA ALA A 238 -9.94 -1.82 -6.89
C ALA A 238 -10.81 -2.86 -6.19
N TYR A 239 -11.59 -2.42 -5.20
CA TYR A 239 -12.40 -3.33 -4.41
C TYR A 239 -13.89 -2.95 -4.41
N ASP A 240 -14.73 -3.90 -4.85
CA ASP A 240 -16.18 -3.83 -4.70
C ASP A 240 -16.59 -4.43 -3.36
N ALA A 241 -16.77 -3.57 -2.34
CA ALA A 241 -17.19 -4.01 -1.02
C ALA A 241 -18.58 -4.67 -0.99
N LYS A 242 -19.49 -4.33 -1.92
CA LYS A 242 -20.84 -4.89 -1.96
C LYS A 242 -20.85 -6.30 -2.56
N GLY A 243 -20.07 -6.49 -3.62
CA GLY A 243 -19.94 -7.77 -4.32
C GLY A 243 -18.85 -8.68 -3.75
N ASP A 244 -18.00 -8.19 -2.85
CA ASP A 244 -16.76 -8.83 -2.41
C ASP A 244 -15.87 -9.25 -3.60
N ARG A 245 -15.64 -8.31 -4.52
CA ARG A 245 -14.84 -8.53 -5.73
C ARG A 245 -13.60 -7.67 -5.71
N LEU A 246 -12.48 -8.27 -6.07
CA LEU A 246 -11.18 -7.61 -6.15
C LEU A 246 -10.72 -7.58 -7.60
N PHE A 247 -10.35 -6.39 -8.07
CA PHE A 247 -9.85 -6.16 -9.41
C PHE A 247 -8.40 -5.72 -9.37
N VAL A 248 -7.60 -6.25 -10.28
CA VAL A 248 -6.19 -5.87 -10.45
C VAL A 248 -5.86 -5.68 -11.92
N THR A 249 -4.99 -4.72 -12.22
CA THR A 249 -4.48 -4.44 -13.57
C THR A 249 -3.01 -3.99 -13.49
N GLY A 250 -2.49 -3.46 -14.57
CA GLY A 250 -1.17 -2.85 -14.61
C GLY A 250 -1.06 -1.76 -15.65
N LYS A 251 0.09 -1.09 -15.63
CA LYS A 251 0.41 -0.02 -16.56
C LYS A 251 0.48 -0.60 -17.97
N ASN A 252 -0.31 -0.05 -18.89
CA ASN A 252 -0.44 -0.51 -20.27
C ASN A 252 -0.93 -1.96 -20.45
N TRP A 253 -1.46 -2.60 -19.39
CA TRP A 253 -1.97 -3.97 -19.52
C TRP A 253 -3.21 -3.99 -20.41
N PRO A 254 -3.36 -4.97 -21.33
CA PRO A 254 -4.56 -5.09 -22.15
C PRO A 254 -5.75 -5.72 -21.40
N ARG A 255 -5.53 -6.16 -20.16
CA ARG A 255 -6.55 -6.83 -19.34
C ARG A 255 -6.56 -6.34 -17.91
N LEU A 256 -7.77 -6.29 -17.35
CA LEU A 256 -8.04 -6.19 -15.93
C LEU A 256 -8.62 -7.52 -15.44
N TYR A 257 -8.18 -7.99 -14.28
CA TYR A 257 -8.55 -9.29 -13.74
C TYR A 257 -9.38 -9.14 -12.48
N GLU A 258 -10.52 -9.82 -12.41
CA GLU A 258 -11.18 -10.10 -11.14
C GLU A 258 -10.57 -11.36 -10.53
N ILE A 259 -10.04 -11.24 -9.33
CA ILE A 259 -9.33 -12.31 -8.67
C ILE A 259 -9.97 -12.64 -7.32
N LYS A 260 -9.82 -13.90 -6.90
CA LYS A 260 -10.12 -14.38 -5.56
C LYS A 260 -8.86 -14.94 -4.94
N LEU A 261 -8.49 -14.51 -3.74
CA LEU A 261 -7.32 -15.04 -3.06
C LEU A 261 -7.48 -16.53 -2.73
N THR A 262 -6.38 -17.28 -2.84
CA THR A 262 -6.26 -18.67 -2.38
C THR A 262 -5.16 -18.79 -1.33
N GLY A 263 -5.30 -19.72 -0.39
CA GLY A 263 -4.34 -19.89 0.70
C GLY A 263 -4.75 -19.24 2.04
N PRO A 264 -3.81 -19.10 3.00
CA PRO A 264 -2.36 -19.04 2.83
C PRO A 264 -1.70 -20.28 2.22
N VAL A 265 -0.62 -20.09 1.46
CA VAL A 265 0.25 -21.15 0.93
C VAL A 265 1.61 -21.10 1.61
N ALA A 266 2.20 -22.26 1.88
CA ALA A 266 3.59 -22.34 2.32
C ALA A 266 4.51 -21.94 1.16
N ARG A 267 5.50 -21.10 1.43
CA ARG A 267 6.56 -20.70 0.50
C ARG A 267 7.92 -21.02 1.10
#